data_AF-A0ABD0QKA7-F1
#
_entry.id   AF-A0ABD0QKA7-F1
#
_cell.length_a   1.000
_cell.length_b   1.000
_cell.length_c   1.000
_cell.angle_alpha   90.00
_cell.angle_beta   90.00
_cell.angle_gamma   90.00
#
_symmetry.space_group_name_H-M   'P 1'
#
loop_
_entity.id
_entity.type
_entity.pdbx_description
1 polymer ?
#
loop_
_entity_poly.entity_id
_entity_poly.type
_entity_poly.pdbx_seq_one_letter_code
_entity_poly.pdbx_strand_id
1 'polypeptide(L)'
;WKAPPKVLYVDRDCCSSTGKGKAAALFVELDVWHFMWQFAVGVTTDSHPLYSVFMKNLSACIFEWDASDVERLKEAKRSTGCQPTSKELARHWHRTRGVQETKQLIEKLLKDFGGGGIQLSDQQKIQEIWRTQQCHIDCIQDPPCVQLYRKTGQVTKGGVILPVYCCAHAST
;
A
#
# COMPACT_ATOMS: atom_id res chain seq x y z
N TRP A 1 -21.62 -24.22 0.06
CA TRP A 1 -21.21 -23.44 -1.12
C TRP A 1 -20.70 -22.08 -0.67
N LYS A 2 -19.44 -21.76 -0.96
CA LYS A 2 -18.85 -20.44 -0.69
C LYS A 2 -18.95 -19.64 -1.99
N ALA A 3 -19.43 -18.40 -1.93
CA ALA A 3 -19.48 -17.55 -3.11
C ALA A 3 -18.07 -17.39 -3.69
N PRO A 4 -17.91 -17.33 -5.02
CA PRO A 4 -16.61 -17.11 -5.63
C PRO A 4 -16.02 -15.77 -5.15
N PRO A 5 -14.69 -15.67 -4.99
CA PRO A 5 -14.03 -14.41 -4.63
C PRO A 5 -14.37 -13.32 -5.64
N LYS A 6 -14.30 -12.05 -5.26
CA LYS A 6 -14.53 -10.90 -6.18
C LYS A 6 -13.22 -10.33 -6.75
N VAL A 7 -12.10 -10.62 -6.10
CA VAL A 7 -10.76 -10.13 -6.43
C VAL A 7 -9.80 -11.31 -6.48
N LEU A 8 -8.87 -11.29 -7.42
CA LEU A 8 -7.77 -12.22 -7.55
C LEU A 8 -6.46 -11.42 -7.50
N TYR A 9 -5.64 -11.67 -6.47
CA TYR A 9 -4.30 -11.11 -6.38
C TYR A 9 -3.34 -11.94 -7.20
N VAL A 10 -2.52 -11.28 -8.02
CA VAL A 10 -1.49 -11.90 -8.86
C VAL A 10 -0.17 -11.19 -8.65
N ASP A 11 0.94 -11.92 -8.75
CA ASP A 11 2.28 -11.34 -8.70
C ASP A 11 2.71 -10.74 -10.04
N ARG A 12 2.18 -11.27 -11.16
CA ARG A 12 2.55 -10.92 -12.54
C ARG A 12 1.33 -10.96 -13.44
N ASP A 13 1.48 -10.38 -14.64
CA ASP A 13 0.47 -10.40 -15.70
C ASP A 13 -0.87 -9.74 -15.32
N CYS A 14 -0.85 -8.79 -14.37
CA CYS A 14 -2.03 -8.00 -14.00
C CYS A 14 -2.53 -7.10 -15.15
N CYS A 15 -1.62 -6.66 -16.03
CA CYS A 15 -1.94 -5.90 -17.24
C CYS A 15 -2.23 -6.87 -18.39
N SER A 16 -3.49 -7.30 -18.53
CA SER A 16 -3.88 -8.06 -19.72
C SER A 16 -3.91 -7.14 -20.94
N SER A 17 -2.86 -7.13 -21.76
CA SER A 17 -2.90 -6.60 -23.13
C SER A 17 -3.80 -7.44 -24.06
N THR A 18 -4.24 -8.62 -23.61
CA THR A 18 -5.09 -9.53 -24.37
C THR A 18 -6.31 -9.90 -23.52
N GLY A 19 -7.48 -9.45 -23.94
CA GLY A 19 -8.72 -9.65 -23.21
C GLY A 19 -9.14 -11.11 -23.02
N LYS A 20 -9.96 -11.31 -21.98
CA LYS A 20 -10.91 -12.42 -21.79
C LYS A 20 -10.32 -13.83 -21.67
N GLY A 21 -9.74 -14.12 -20.51
CA GLY A 21 -9.77 -15.47 -19.90
C GLY A 21 -10.83 -15.56 -18.81
N LYS A 22 -11.09 -16.75 -18.25
CA LYS A 22 -12.16 -17.10 -17.27
C LYS A 22 -12.30 -16.20 -16.00
N ALA A 23 -11.45 -15.19 -15.86
CA ALA A 23 -11.47 -14.14 -14.83
C ALA A 23 -12.37 -12.93 -15.17
N ALA A 24 -13.22 -12.99 -16.20
CA ALA A 24 -14.06 -11.86 -16.63
C ALA A 24 -15.01 -11.27 -15.56
N ALA A 25 -15.19 -11.95 -14.42
CA ALA A 25 -15.97 -11.50 -13.27
C ALA A 25 -15.13 -11.19 -12.01
N LEU A 26 -13.79 -11.28 -12.10
CA LEU A 26 -12.85 -11.04 -11.01
C LEU A 26 -12.02 -9.80 -11.32
N PHE A 27 -11.90 -8.89 -10.36
CA PHE A 27 -10.88 -7.85 -10.43
C PHE A 27 -9.51 -8.50 -10.24
N VAL A 28 -8.59 -8.30 -11.18
CA VAL A 28 -7.22 -8.78 -11.08
C VAL A 28 -6.37 -7.65 -10.50
N GLU A 29 -5.85 -7.85 -9.30
CA GLU A 29 -5.01 -6.88 -8.61
C GLU A 29 -3.58 -7.39 -8.51
N LEU A 30 -2.63 -6.49 -8.69
CA LEU A 30 -1.25 -6.80 -8.42
C LEU A 30 -1.05 -6.84 -6.89
N ASP A 31 -0.38 -7.87 -6.38
CA ASP A 31 0.04 -7.89 -4.99
C ASP A 31 0.95 -6.68 -4.71
N VAL A 32 0.49 -5.79 -3.82
CA VAL A 32 1.21 -4.55 -3.50
C VAL A 32 2.57 -4.85 -2.85
N TRP A 33 2.68 -5.93 -2.08
CA TRP A 33 3.97 -6.37 -1.56
C TRP A 33 4.92 -6.76 -2.69
N HIS A 34 4.43 -7.53 -3.68
CA HIS A 34 5.22 -7.88 -4.85
C HIS A 34 5.64 -6.64 -5.63
N PHE A 35 4.71 -5.70 -5.87
CA PHE A 35 4.99 -4.41 -6.49
C PHE A 35 6.11 -3.64 -5.77
N MET A 36 6.02 -3.52 -4.44
CA MET A 36 7.02 -2.84 -3.62
C MET A 36 8.38 -3.56 -3.66
N TRP A 37 8.37 -4.89 -3.63
CA TRP A 37 9.57 -5.71 -3.68
C TRP A 37 10.35 -5.51 -5.00
N GLN A 38 9.66 -5.32 -6.13
CA GLN A 38 10.32 -5.03 -7.41
C GLN A 38 11.17 -3.75 -7.36
N PHE A 39 10.73 -2.73 -6.64
CA PHE A 39 11.55 -1.54 -6.41
C PHE A 39 12.74 -1.82 -5.50
N ALA A 40 12.52 -2.57 -4.42
CA ALA A 40 13.58 -2.90 -3.48
C ALA A 40 14.78 -3.59 -4.16
N VAL A 41 14.54 -4.51 -5.11
CA VAL A 41 15.57 -5.19 -5.93
C VAL A 41 16.45 -4.20 -6.73
N GLY A 42 15.93 -3.02 -7.04
CA GLY A 42 16.66 -1.94 -7.73
C GLY A 42 17.46 -1.03 -6.80
N VAL A 43 17.00 -0.87 -5.55
CA VAL A 43 17.57 0.12 -4.61
C VAL A 43 18.57 -0.53 -3.65
N THR A 44 18.30 -1.75 -3.18
CA THR A 44 19.04 -2.40 -2.08
C THR A 44 18.95 -3.93 -2.12
N THR A 45 19.80 -4.64 -1.38
CA THR A 45 19.56 -6.05 -1.01
C THR A 45 18.80 -6.11 0.33
N ASP A 46 18.10 -7.20 0.64
CA ASP A 46 17.33 -7.34 1.90
C ASP A 46 18.20 -7.16 3.16
N SER A 47 19.51 -7.38 3.07
CA SER A 47 20.48 -7.20 4.16
C SER A 47 20.91 -5.75 4.37
N HIS A 48 20.46 -4.82 3.52
CA HIS A 48 20.93 -3.44 3.55
C HIS A 48 20.26 -2.64 4.68
N PRO A 49 21.00 -1.85 5.49
CA PRO A 49 20.44 -1.09 6.62
C PRO A 49 19.31 -0.11 6.24
N LEU A 50 19.29 0.37 4.99
CA LEU A 50 18.26 1.29 4.50
C LEU A 50 17.04 0.61 3.88
N TYR A 51 17.06 -0.72 3.71
CA TYR A 51 15.94 -1.47 3.11
C TYR A 51 14.62 -1.17 3.83
N SER A 52 14.61 -1.24 5.17
CA SER A 52 13.41 -0.97 5.97
C SER A 52 12.93 0.48 5.86
N VAL A 53 13.86 1.43 5.72
CA VAL A 53 13.54 2.86 5.54
C VAL A 53 12.92 3.08 4.16
N PHE A 54 13.51 2.48 3.13
CA PHE A 54 12.98 2.54 1.76
C PHE A 54 11.58 1.93 1.68
N MET A 55 11.40 0.70 2.16
CA MET A 55 10.10 0.01 2.14
C MET A 55 9.03 0.79 2.92
N LYS A 56 9.38 1.38 4.07
CA LYS A 56 8.47 2.24 4.83
C LYS A 56 8.06 3.48 4.01
N ASN A 57 9.01 4.16 3.38
CA ASN A 57 8.71 5.34 2.58
C ASN A 57 7.91 5.00 1.33
N LEU A 58 8.24 3.90 0.65
CA LEU A 58 7.51 3.40 -0.51
C LEU A 58 6.07 3.03 -0.16
N SER A 59 5.85 2.37 0.99
CA SER A 59 4.51 2.10 1.52
C SER A 59 3.72 3.40 1.73
N ALA A 60 4.35 4.44 2.29
CA ALA A 60 3.71 5.74 2.50
C ALA A 60 3.41 6.51 1.20
N CYS A 61 4.13 6.22 0.11
CA CYS A 61 3.81 6.74 -1.23
C CYS A 61 2.56 6.09 -1.85
N ILE A 62 2.25 4.85 -1.49
CA ILE A 62 1.12 4.09 -2.05
C ILE A 62 -0.13 4.27 -1.18
N PHE A 63 0.04 4.19 0.13
CA PHE A 63 -1.06 4.17 1.08
C PHE A 63 -1.19 5.46 1.87
N GLU A 64 -2.43 5.77 2.22
CA GLU A 64 -2.77 6.77 3.21
C GLU A 64 -3.80 6.23 4.20
N TRP A 65 -3.77 6.77 5.41
CA TRP A 65 -4.81 6.46 6.39
C TRP A 65 -6.12 7.14 6.01
N ASP A 66 -7.24 6.45 6.25
CA ASP A 66 -8.55 7.08 6.11
C ASP A 66 -8.67 8.27 7.07
N ALA A 67 -9.01 9.44 6.52
CA ALA A 67 -9.09 10.68 7.29
C ALA A 67 -10.11 10.57 8.44
N SER A 68 -11.23 9.86 8.25
CA SER A 68 -12.26 9.71 9.27
C SER A 68 -11.77 8.85 10.45
N ASP A 69 -11.02 7.79 10.16
CA ASP A 69 -10.40 6.95 11.19
C ASP A 69 -9.31 7.70 11.96
N VAL A 70 -8.49 8.51 11.26
CA VAL A 70 -7.46 9.35 11.89
C VAL A 70 -8.10 10.39 12.80
N GLU A 71 -9.15 11.07 12.35
CA GLU A 71 -9.85 12.08 13.16
C GLU A 71 -10.53 11.45 14.38
N ARG A 72 -11.14 10.26 14.25
CA ARG A 72 -11.65 9.52 15.43
C ARG A 72 -10.55 9.15 16.42
N LEU A 73 -9.38 8.74 15.94
CA LEU A 73 -8.27 8.39 16.80
C LEU A 73 -7.69 9.62 17.50
N LYS A 74 -7.60 10.76 16.82
CA LYS A 74 -7.25 12.04 17.43
C LYS A 74 -8.26 12.44 18.50
N GLU A 75 -9.55 12.27 18.22
CA GLU A 75 -10.62 12.55 19.18
C GLU A 75 -10.51 11.65 20.42
N ALA A 76 -10.27 10.35 20.22
CA ALA A 76 -10.04 9.40 21.32
C ALA A 76 -8.85 9.75 22.22
N LYS A 77 -7.92 10.59 21.73
CA LYS A 77 -6.72 11.03 22.44
C LYS A 77 -6.76 12.52 22.83
N ARG A 78 -7.86 13.22 22.53
CA ARG A 78 -7.98 14.66 22.86
C ARG A 78 -7.82 14.90 24.36
N SER A 79 -8.37 14.01 25.19
CA SER A 79 -8.25 14.06 26.65
C SER A 79 -6.82 13.82 27.18
N THR A 80 -5.95 13.16 26.42
CA THR A 80 -4.56 12.91 26.81
C THR A 80 -3.58 13.93 26.22
N GLY A 81 -4.03 14.81 25.32
CA GLY A 81 -3.19 15.80 24.62
C GLY A 81 -2.09 15.20 23.74
N CYS A 82 -2.12 13.89 23.48
CA CYS A 82 -1.07 13.18 22.75
C CYS A 82 -1.50 12.85 21.33
N GLN A 83 -0.58 12.99 20.37
CA GLN A 83 -0.83 12.59 18.99
C GLN A 83 -0.92 11.05 18.86
N PRO A 84 -1.64 10.55 17.84
CA PRO A 84 -1.60 9.15 17.45
C PRO A 84 -0.18 8.66 17.15
N THR A 85 0.17 7.50 17.71
CA THR A 85 1.45 6.83 17.43
C THR A 85 1.35 5.98 16.16
N SER A 86 2.48 5.68 15.53
CA SER A 86 2.52 4.80 14.35
C SER A 86 1.93 3.41 14.62
N LYS A 87 2.09 2.88 15.84
CA LYS A 87 1.53 1.57 16.23
C LYS A 87 0.01 1.59 16.35
N GLU A 88 -0.56 2.72 16.77
CA GLU A 88 -2.02 2.90 16.80
C GLU A 88 -2.55 3.03 15.37
N LEU A 89 -1.93 3.91 14.57
CA LEU A 89 -2.27 4.15 13.17
C LEU A 89 -2.21 2.86 12.33
N ALA A 90 -1.23 1.98 12.55
CA ALA A 90 -1.10 0.71 11.83
C ALA A 90 -2.28 -0.26 12.02
N ARG A 91 -3.19 0.00 12.97
CA ARG A 91 -4.41 -0.79 13.19
C ARG A 91 -5.63 -0.24 12.45
N HIS A 92 -5.49 0.92 11.83
CA HIS A 92 -6.56 1.63 11.14
C HIS A 92 -6.48 1.43 9.64
N TRP A 93 -7.59 1.73 8.95
CA TRP A 93 -7.74 1.50 7.53
C TRP A 93 -6.71 2.30 6.72
N HIS A 94 -6.10 1.64 5.75
CA HIS A 94 -5.29 2.24 4.70
C HIS A 94 -6.04 2.18 3.37
N ARG A 95 -6.06 3.28 2.62
CA ARG A 95 -6.53 3.32 1.23
C ARG A 95 -5.38 3.69 0.30
N THR A 96 -5.47 3.29 -0.95
CA THR A 96 -4.52 3.72 -1.98
C THR A 96 -4.75 5.19 -2.33
N ARG A 97 -3.66 5.98 -2.48
CA ARG A 97 -3.69 7.43 -2.73
C ARG A 97 -4.22 7.84 -4.11
N GLY A 98 -4.50 6.88 -4.98
CA GLY A 98 -4.80 7.16 -6.38
C GLY A 98 -3.54 7.17 -7.24
N VAL A 99 -3.74 6.95 -8.54
CA VAL A 99 -2.66 6.67 -9.50
C VAL A 99 -1.70 7.84 -9.64
N GLN A 100 -2.23 9.05 -9.82
CA GLN A 100 -1.41 10.24 -10.08
C GLN A 100 -0.57 10.65 -8.86
N GLU A 101 -1.17 10.66 -7.67
CA GLU A 101 -0.46 11.00 -6.44
C GLU A 101 0.62 9.95 -6.12
N THR A 102 0.27 8.67 -6.23
CA THR A 102 1.23 7.56 -6.05
C THR A 102 2.41 7.70 -7.01
N LYS A 103 2.16 8.00 -8.29
CA LYS A 103 3.22 8.23 -9.29
C LYS A 103 4.19 9.33 -8.87
N GLN A 104 3.66 10.50 -8.53
CA GLN A 104 4.47 11.66 -8.16
C GLN A 104 5.30 11.41 -6.89
N LEU A 105 4.71 10.75 -5.89
CA LEU A 105 5.39 10.45 -4.63
C LEU A 105 6.50 9.41 -4.82
N ILE A 106 6.28 8.37 -5.62
CA ILE A 106 7.32 7.38 -5.93
C ILE A 106 8.45 8.04 -6.72
N GLU A 107 8.17 8.81 -7.78
CA GLU A 107 9.22 9.51 -8.53
C GLU A 107 10.08 10.41 -7.64
N LYS A 108 9.45 11.14 -6.71
CA LYS A 108 10.16 11.96 -5.74
C LYS A 108 11.02 11.09 -4.83
N LEU A 109 10.49 10.00 -4.30
CA LEU A 109 11.24 9.06 -3.45
C LEU A 109 12.48 8.52 -4.17
N LEU A 110 12.34 8.09 -5.44
CA LEU A 110 13.45 7.57 -6.24
C LEU A 110 14.51 8.64 -6.50
N LYS A 111 14.11 9.90 -6.73
CA LYS A 111 15.04 11.03 -6.86
C LYS A 111 15.78 11.33 -5.56
N ASP A 112 15.08 11.31 -4.42
CA ASP A 112 15.67 11.59 -3.11
C ASP A 112 16.71 10.50 -2.73
N PHE A 113 16.39 9.24 -3.02
CA PHE A 113 17.33 8.12 -2.84
C PHE A 113 18.47 8.11 -3.87
N GLY A 114 18.26 8.70 -5.05
CA GLY A 114 19.23 8.75 -6.12
C GLY A 114 20.18 9.96 -6.13
N GLY A 115 19.73 11.12 -5.63
CA GLY A 115 20.47 12.40 -5.70
C GLY A 115 21.04 12.90 -4.38
N GLY A 116 20.54 12.41 -3.24
CA GLY A 116 20.82 12.96 -1.89
C GLY A 116 22.07 12.42 -1.19
N GLY A 117 23.16 12.09 -1.91
CA GLY A 117 24.41 11.62 -1.30
C GLY A 117 24.42 10.14 -0.86
N ILE A 118 23.32 9.41 -1.08
CA ILE A 118 23.23 7.97 -0.86
C ILE A 118 23.63 7.27 -2.18
N GLN A 119 24.93 7.08 -2.42
CA GLN A 119 25.45 6.32 -3.58
C GLN A 119 25.16 4.80 -3.43
N LEU A 120 23.89 4.38 -3.45
CA LEU A 120 23.54 2.97 -3.18
C LEU A 120 22.79 2.25 -4.29
N SER A 121 22.30 2.96 -5.31
CA SER A 121 21.46 2.37 -6.35
C SER A 121 22.07 2.56 -7.74
N ASP A 122 22.07 1.49 -8.52
CA ASP A 122 22.29 1.56 -9.95
C ASP A 122 21.14 2.40 -10.56
N GLN A 123 21.47 3.68 -10.80
CA GLN A 123 20.57 4.68 -11.34
C GLN A 123 19.91 4.22 -12.64
N GLN A 124 20.60 3.44 -13.46
CA GLN A 124 20.03 2.93 -14.69
C GLN A 124 19.00 1.83 -14.38
N LYS A 125 19.37 0.89 -13.51
CA LYS A 125 18.47 -0.20 -13.07
C LYS A 125 17.20 0.31 -12.41
N ILE A 126 17.28 1.30 -11.53
CA ILE A 126 16.10 1.85 -10.83
C ILE A 126 15.17 2.59 -11.80
N GLN A 127 15.71 3.28 -12.80
CA GLN A 127 14.92 3.93 -13.86
C GLN A 127 14.24 2.90 -14.76
N GLU A 128 14.91 1.80 -15.10
CA GLU A 128 14.32 0.69 -15.86
C GLU A 128 13.18 0.02 -15.09
N ILE A 129 13.37 -0.22 -13.78
CA ILE A 129 12.33 -0.72 -12.89
C ILE A 129 11.17 0.27 -12.83
N TRP A 130 11.43 1.56 -12.60
CA TRP A 130 10.38 2.58 -12.57
C TRP A 130 9.58 2.61 -13.88
N ARG A 131 10.26 2.59 -15.02
CA ARG A 131 9.62 2.61 -16.35
C ARG A 131 8.63 1.46 -16.53
N THR A 132 8.96 0.30 -15.98
CA THR A 132 8.12 -0.91 -16.05
C THR A 132 7.00 -0.87 -15.02
N GLN A 133 7.34 -0.55 -13.77
CA GLN A 133 6.41 -0.61 -12.64
C GLN A 133 5.35 0.50 -12.66
N GLN A 134 5.63 1.68 -13.20
CA GLN A 134 4.66 2.78 -13.23
C GLN A 134 3.35 2.45 -13.96
N CYS A 135 3.40 1.51 -14.92
CA CYS A 135 2.21 1.00 -15.64
C CYS A 135 1.30 0.15 -14.75
N HIS A 136 1.84 -0.41 -13.67
CA HIS A 136 1.13 -1.25 -12.72
C HIS A 136 0.55 -0.48 -11.53
N ILE A 137 0.75 0.85 -11.47
CA ILE A 137 0.19 1.67 -10.38
C ILE A 137 -1.35 1.63 -10.43
N ASP A 138 -1.94 1.57 -11.62
CA ASP A 138 -3.38 1.36 -11.80
C ASP A 138 -3.83 -0.02 -11.26
N CYS A 139 -2.97 -1.03 -11.32
CA CYS A 139 -3.27 -2.41 -10.91
C CYS A 139 -3.19 -2.66 -9.40
N ILE A 140 -2.60 -1.74 -8.64
CA ILE A 140 -2.49 -1.82 -7.17
C ILE A 140 -3.52 -0.94 -6.45
N GLN A 141 -4.34 -0.18 -7.17
CA GLN A 141 -5.35 0.68 -6.56
C GLN A 141 -6.51 -0.15 -5.99
N ASP A 142 -7.09 0.33 -4.89
CA ASP A 142 -8.29 -0.28 -4.33
C ASP A 142 -9.41 -0.29 -5.39
N PRO A 143 -10.08 -1.44 -5.64
CA PRO A 143 -10.99 -1.57 -6.76
C PRO A 143 -12.35 -1.00 -6.33
N PRO A 144 -13.06 -0.32 -7.25
CA PRO A 144 -14.35 0.23 -6.93
C PRO A 144 -15.31 -0.90 -6.53
N CYS A 145 -16.01 -0.71 -5.42
CA CYS A 145 -17.06 -1.61 -4.92
C CYS A 145 -16.59 -2.92 -4.27
N VAL A 146 -15.31 -3.09 -3.94
CA VAL A 146 -14.85 -4.20 -3.08
C VAL A 146 -14.48 -3.67 -1.69
N GLN A 147 -15.11 -4.24 -0.67
CA GLN A 147 -14.72 -3.99 0.71
C GLN A 147 -13.49 -4.83 1.05
N LEU A 148 -12.30 -4.27 0.84
CA LEU A 148 -11.02 -4.94 1.08
C LEU A 148 -10.71 -5.17 2.56
N TYR A 149 -11.26 -4.37 3.47
CA TYR A 149 -11.11 -4.62 4.90
C TYR A 149 -12.48 -4.73 5.57
N ARG A 150 -12.59 -5.77 6.40
CA ARG A 150 -13.80 -6.08 7.15
C ARG A 150 -13.62 -5.59 8.57
N LYS A 151 -14.59 -4.84 9.08
CA LYS A 151 -14.66 -4.51 10.51
C LYS A 151 -14.87 -5.80 11.31
N THR A 152 -13.89 -6.16 12.14
CA THR A 152 -13.90 -7.36 13.00
C THR A 152 -14.30 -7.06 14.42
N GLY A 153 -14.14 -5.82 14.86
CA GLY A 153 -14.44 -5.43 16.23
C GLY A 153 -14.43 -3.93 16.43
N GLN A 154 -14.51 -3.54 17.70
CA GLN A 154 -14.44 -2.16 18.15
C GLN A 154 -13.70 -2.12 19.48
N VAL A 155 -12.92 -1.07 19.71
CA VAL A 155 -12.27 -0.78 20.99
C VAL A 155 -12.68 0.60 21.46
N THR A 156 -13.00 0.75 22.75
CA THR A 156 -13.32 2.05 23.33
C THR A 156 -12.05 2.66 23.90
N LYS A 157 -11.73 3.88 23.48
CA LYS A 157 -10.57 4.63 23.96
C LYS A 157 -10.95 6.08 24.21
N GLY A 158 -10.71 6.57 25.42
CA GLY A 158 -11.07 7.94 25.80
C GLY A 158 -12.56 8.25 25.64
N GLY A 159 -13.45 7.25 25.77
CA GLY A 159 -14.89 7.38 25.53
C GLY A 159 -15.30 7.31 24.05
N VAL A 160 -14.34 7.20 23.12
CA VAL A 160 -14.58 7.12 21.68
C VAL A 160 -14.46 5.67 21.22
N ILE A 161 -15.42 5.25 20.39
CA ILE A 161 -15.45 3.92 19.79
C ILE A 161 -14.60 3.93 18.52
N LEU A 162 -13.54 3.11 18.50
CA LEU A 162 -12.65 2.93 17.36
C LEU A 162 -12.92 1.56 16.70
N PRO A 163 -13.22 1.50 15.40
CA PRO A 163 -13.35 0.24 14.69
C PRO A 163 -11.99 -0.47 14.57
N VAL A 164 -12.01 -1.81 14.67
CA VAL A 164 -10.88 -2.68 14.36
C VAL A 164 -11.21 -3.39 13.05
N TYR A 165 -10.27 -3.36 12.11
CA TYR A 165 -10.42 -3.98 10.80
C TYR A 165 -9.46 -5.17 10.67
N CYS A 166 -9.89 -6.21 9.95
CA CYS A 166 -8.99 -7.17 9.34
C CYS A 166 -8.98 -6.93 7.83
N CYS A 167 -7.81 -7.05 7.20
CA CYS A 167 -7.76 -7.21 5.76
C CYS A 167 -8.57 -8.46 5.39
N ALA A 168 -9.41 -8.36 4.37
CA ALA A 168 -10.07 -9.51 3.73
C ALA A 168 -9.09 -10.35 2.89
N HIS A 169 -7.81 -9.94 2.82
CA HIS A 169 -6.68 -10.83 2.59
C HIS A 169 -6.75 -11.94 3.64
N ALA A 170 -7.42 -13.03 3.30
CA ALA A 170 -7.20 -14.29 3.97
C ALA A 170 -5.73 -14.66 3.67
N SER A 171 -4.83 -14.23 4.54
CA SER A 171 -3.52 -14.87 4.68
C SER A 171 -3.80 -16.33 5.01
N THR A 172 -3.54 -17.19 4.04
CA THR A 172 -3.37 -18.63 4.30
C THR A 172 -2.18 -18.82 5.23
#